data_AF-A0AAV4IXT8-F1
#
_entry.id   AF-A0AAV4IXT8-F1
#
_cell.length_a   1.000
_cell.length_b   1.000
_cell.length_c   1.000
_cell.angle_alpha   90.00
_cell.angle_beta   90.00
_cell.angle_gamma   90.00
#
_symmetry.space_group_name_H-M   'P 1'
#
loop_
_entity.id
_entity.type
_entity.pdbx_description
1 polymer ?
#
loop_
_entity_poly.entity_id
_entity_poly.type
_entity_poly.pdbx_seq_one_letter_code
_entity_poly.pdbx_strand_id
1 'polypeptide(L)'
;MICMVQLNLEDDVSILCIKAIAVTDKLEVVYEGNVQFDVDLPEFKTNGGVHIHSDHVTVTAPTRMWLKAFDQLLNRMKESKFPFHKVVALSGAGQQHGSVYWRKGTRNKLSNLTAELTMFDQLKDCFSVEDSPLWMDASTTNQCLKLEQAVGGPQVLASITGSRAYVRFTGNQIMKICETNKEAYDNTERISLVSSFAASLFVGDYAPIDHSDATGMNLLDIWTREWSPKCLETCGPDLADKLGPSVHSAERVVSC
;
A
#
# COMPACT_ATOMS: atom_id res chain seq x y z
N MET A 1 -23.71 4.37 -9.43
CA MET A 1 -23.28 4.17 -8.03
C MET A 1 -21.77 4.25 -8.00
N ILE A 2 -21.19 5.02 -7.10
CA ILE A 2 -19.74 5.02 -6.88
C ILE A 2 -19.49 4.06 -5.72
N CYS A 3 -18.54 3.15 -5.87
CA CYS A 3 -18.07 2.34 -4.75
C CYS A 3 -16.76 2.95 -4.23
N MET A 4 -16.61 3.03 -2.92
CA MET A 4 -15.37 3.43 -2.27
C MET A 4 -14.90 2.24 -1.44
N VAL A 5 -13.71 1.72 -1.74
CA VAL A 5 -13.09 0.64 -0.96
C VAL A 5 -11.93 1.23 -0.18
N GLN A 6 -11.98 1.08 1.13
CA GLN A 6 -11.05 1.71 2.04
C GLN A 6 -10.33 0.64 2.85
N LEU A 7 -9.02 0.54 2.69
CA LEU A 7 -8.13 -0.14 3.62
C LEU A 7 -7.80 0.84 4.74
N ASN A 8 -8.68 0.92 5.72
CA ASN A 8 -8.58 1.88 6.80
C ASN A 8 -8.25 1.21 8.14
N LEU A 9 -7.46 1.93 8.93
CA LEU A 9 -7.69 2.03 10.36
C LEU A 9 -8.83 3.01 10.53
N GLU A 10 -9.88 2.63 11.25
CA GLU A 10 -10.76 3.62 11.83
C GLU A 10 -10.00 4.30 12.99
N ASP A 11 -10.29 5.57 13.24
CA ASP A 11 -9.75 6.39 14.35
C ASP A 11 -10.10 5.83 15.75
N ASP A 12 -10.64 4.61 15.84
CA ASP A 12 -10.94 3.87 17.07
C ASP A 12 -9.92 2.73 17.29
N VAL A 13 -8.64 3.09 17.19
CA VAL A 13 -7.39 2.57 17.84
C VAL A 13 -7.22 1.06 18.13
N SER A 14 -8.02 0.12 17.61
CA SER A 14 -7.90 -1.27 18.07
C SER A 14 -8.13 -2.38 17.03
N ILE A 15 -8.74 -2.11 15.88
CA ILE A 15 -9.02 -3.18 14.90
C ILE A 15 -8.74 -2.69 13.47
N LEU A 16 -7.71 -3.27 12.85
CA LEU A 16 -7.47 -3.12 11.42
C LEU A 16 -8.50 -3.92 10.62
N CYS A 17 -9.05 -3.30 9.58
CA CYS A 17 -10.01 -3.94 8.68
C CYS A 17 -9.84 -3.44 7.24
N ILE A 18 -10.55 -4.10 6.32
CA ILE A 18 -10.91 -3.50 5.04
C ILE A 18 -12.41 -3.21 5.04
N LYS A 19 -12.80 -2.04 4.53
CA LYS A 19 -14.17 -1.55 4.49
C LYS A 19 -14.57 -1.20 3.06
N ALA A 20 -15.83 -1.42 2.70
CA ALA A 20 -16.42 -0.91 1.48
C ALA A 20 -17.69 -0.13 1.79
N ILE A 21 -17.85 1.00 1.13
CA ILE A 21 -19.06 1.82 1.14
C ILE A 21 -19.48 2.01 -0.32
N ALA A 22 -20.77 1.87 -0.61
CA ALA A 22 -21.31 2.24 -1.91
C ALA A 22 -22.28 3.41 -1.78
N VAL A 23 -22.11 4.41 -2.65
CA VAL A 23 -22.89 5.64 -2.66
C VAL A 23 -23.64 5.84 -3.98
N THR A 24 -24.85 6.38 -3.90
CA THR A 24 -25.63 6.78 -5.08
C THR A 24 -25.07 8.07 -5.69
N ASP A 25 -25.61 8.45 -6.85
CA ASP A 25 -25.38 9.76 -7.47
C ASP A 25 -25.90 10.94 -6.61
N LYS A 26 -26.76 10.66 -5.63
CA LYS A 26 -27.23 11.61 -4.62
C LYS A 26 -26.39 11.62 -3.34
N LEU A 27 -25.24 10.93 -3.34
CA LEU A 27 -24.34 10.77 -2.19
C LEU A 27 -24.97 10.04 -0.99
N GLU A 28 -25.95 9.17 -1.24
CA GLU A 28 -26.58 8.35 -0.21
C GLU A 28 -25.86 7.01 -0.09
N VAL A 29 -25.51 6.61 1.14
CA VAL A 29 -24.92 5.29 1.41
C VAL A 29 -25.98 4.20 1.23
N VAL A 30 -25.71 3.24 0.34
CA VAL A 30 -26.61 2.11 0.03
C VAL A 30 -26.02 0.74 0.38
N TYR A 31 -24.73 0.70 0.71
CA TYR A 31 -24.06 -0.49 1.22
C TYR A 31 -22.91 -0.07 2.13
N GLU A 32 -22.73 -0.82 3.22
CA GLU A 32 -21.55 -0.79 4.07
C GLU A 32 -21.19 -2.23 4.44
N GLY A 33 -19.91 -2.56 4.33
CA GLY A 33 -19.40 -3.88 4.71
C GLY A 33 -17.93 -3.78 5.09
N ASN A 34 -17.47 -4.70 5.93
CA ASN A 34 -16.08 -4.77 6.33
C ASN A 34 -15.62 -6.22 6.52
N VAL A 35 -14.30 -6.41 6.60
CA VAL A 35 -13.63 -7.63 7.04
C VAL A 35 -12.58 -7.25 8.09
N GLN A 36 -12.77 -7.70 9.32
CA GLN A 36 -11.88 -7.42 10.45
C GLN A 36 -10.79 -8.49 10.53
N PHE A 37 -9.52 -8.09 10.49
CA PHE A 37 -8.43 -9.05 10.24
C PHE A 37 -8.31 -10.14 11.33
N ASP A 38 -8.30 -9.76 12.60
CA ASP A 38 -8.12 -10.74 13.69
C ASP A 38 -9.31 -11.70 13.86
N VAL A 39 -10.52 -11.23 13.52
CA VAL A 39 -11.77 -11.98 13.69
C VAL A 39 -12.03 -12.87 12.47
N ASP A 40 -11.91 -12.30 11.27
CA ASP A 40 -12.30 -12.95 10.03
C ASP A 40 -11.17 -13.77 9.41
N LEU A 41 -9.91 -13.46 9.75
CA LEU A 41 -8.70 -14.10 9.21
C LEU A 41 -7.73 -14.54 10.32
N PRO A 42 -8.18 -15.27 11.35
CA PRO A 42 -7.38 -15.61 12.54
C PRO A 42 -6.14 -16.46 12.22
N GLU A 43 -6.11 -17.13 11.06
CA GLU A 43 -4.96 -17.92 10.61
C GLU A 43 -3.67 -17.10 10.41
N PHE A 44 -3.77 -15.78 10.22
CA PHE A 44 -2.61 -14.89 10.13
C PHE A 44 -2.05 -14.49 11.50
N LYS A 45 -2.74 -14.83 12.60
CA LYS A 45 -2.27 -14.65 13.98
C LYS A 45 -1.84 -13.21 14.29
N THR A 46 -2.58 -12.25 13.76
CA THR A 46 -2.38 -10.84 14.05
C THR A 46 -3.03 -10.45 15.38
N ASN A 47 -2.60 -9.32 15.94
CA ASN A 47 -3.26 -8.66 17.07
C ASN A 47 -3.39 -7.17 16.73
N GLY A 48 -4.61 -6.67 16.67
CA GLY A 48 -4.94 -5.39 16.02
C GLY A 48 -4.65 -5.41 14.52
N GLY A 49 -4.66 -6.58 13.87
CA GLY A 49 -4.30 -6.78 12.46
C GLY A 49 -2.83 -6.58 12.12
N VAL A 50 -1.94 -6.58 13.12
CA VAL A 50 -0.48 -6.46 12.92
C VAL A 50 0.30 -7.54 13.67
N HIS A 51 1.58 -7.66 13.30
CA HIS A 51 2.61 -8.33 14.06
C HIS A 51 3.57 -7.30 14.64
N ILE A 52 3.67 -7.25 15.96
CA ILE A 52 4.73 -6.51 16.66
C ILE A 52 5.86 -7.50 16.89
N HIS A 53 7.04 -7.19 16.35
CA HIS A 53 8.20 -8.07 16.41
C HIS A 53 8.86 -8.02 17.80
N SER A 54 9.83 -8.90 18.04
CA SER A 54 10.52 -9.01 19.33
C SER A 54 11.34 -7.78 19.72
N ASP A 55 11.67 -6.91 18.76
CA ASP A 55 12.35 -5.63 19.02
C ASP A 55 11.39 -4.53 19.52
N HIS A 56 10.08 -4.80 19.54
CA HIS A 56 9.00 -3.90 19.95
C HIS A 56 8.88 -2.59 19.15
N VAL A 57 9.64 -2.44 18.06
CA VAL A 57 9.62 -1.25 17.20
C VAL A 57 9.34 -1.58 15.74
N THR A 58 9.60 -2.82 15.31
CA THR A 58 9.22 -3.30 13.99
C THR A 58 7.76 -3.75 14.04
N VAL A 59 6.92 -3.17 13.17
CA VAL A 59 5.48 -3.46 13.10
C VAL A 59 5.08 -3.70 11.66
N THR A 60 4.58 -4.91 11.37
CA THR A 60 4.25 -5.35 10.02
C THR A 60 2.85 -5.95 9.94
N ALA A 61 2.35 -6.17 8.73
CA ALA A 61 1.22 -7.06 8.48
C ALA A 61 1.50 -7.99 7.29
N PRO A 62 0.99 -9.23 7.32
CA PRO A 62 1.14 -10.15 6.18
C PRO A 62 0.42 -9.59 4.95
N THR A 63 1.15 -9.32 3.88
CA THR A 63 0.59 -8.71 2.65
C THR A 63 -0.53 -9.58 2.05
N ARG A 64 -0.34 -10.90 2.10
CA ARG A 64 -1.32 -11.90 1.66
C ARG A 64 -2.62 -11.90 2.47
N MET A 65 -2.61 -11.38 3.70
CA MET A 65 -3.83 -11.22 4.50
C MET A 65 -4.78 -10.22 3.83
N TRP A 66 -4.24 -9.13 3.27
CA TRP A 66 -5.04 -8.12 2.57
C TRP A 66 -5.70 -8.69 1.32
N LEU A 67 -5.01 -9.53 0.54
CA LEU A 67 -5.61 -10.24 -0.60
C LEU A 67 -6.83 -11.05 -0.16
N LYS A 68 -6.68 -11.86 0.91
CA LYS A 68 -7.77 -12.69 1.41
C LYS A 68 -8.92 -11.86 1.97
N ALA A 69 -8.61 -10.72 2.59
CA ALA A 69 -9.61 -9.79 3.08
C ALA A 69 -10.43 -9.17 1.93
N PHE A 70 -9.79 -8.81 0.82
CA PHE A 70 -10.50 -8.36 -0.39
C PHE A 70 -11.42 -9.44 -0.96
N ASP A 71 -10.94 -10.67 -1.11
CA ASP A 71 -11.77 -11.78 -1.58
C ASP A 71 -13.00 -11.98 -0.68
N GLN A 72 -12.81 -11.95 0.64
CA GLN A 72 -13.91 -12.11 1.60
C GLN A 72 -14.88 -10.94 1.56
N LEU A 73 -14.41 -9.70 1.42
CA LEU A 73 -15.26 -8.52 1.32
C LEU A 73 -16.13 -8.56 0.05
N LEU A 74 -15.53 -8.86 -1.10
CA LEU A 74 -16.24 -8.98 -2.37
C LEU A 74 -17.25 -10.13 -2.35
N ASN A 75 -16.92 -11.25 -1.71
CA ASN A 75 -17.86 -12.35 -1.50
C ASN A 75 -19.03 -11.94 -0.61
N ARG A 76 -18.80 -11.23 0.50
CA ARG A 76 -19.87 -10.68 1.36
C ARG A 76 -20.80 -9.74 0.60
N MET A 77 -20.24 -8.89 -0.26
CA MET A 77 -21.01 -8.02 -1.16
C MET A 77 -21.86 -8.84 -2.15
N LYS A 78 -21.30 -9.91 -2.73
CA LYS A 78 -22.03 -10.80 -3.65
C LYS A 78 -23.17 -11.52 -2.94
N GLU A 79 -22.92 -12.06 -1.74
CA GLU A 79 -23.91 -12.76 -0.91
C GLU A 79 -25.05 -11.84 -0.46
N SER A 80 -24.74 -10.57 -0.18
CA SER A 80 -25.75 -9.53 0.10
C SER A 80 -26.53 -9.07 -1.14
N LYS A 81 -26.27 -9.67 -2.31
CA LYS A 81 -26.86 -9.34 -3.61
C LYS A 81 -26.57 -7.89 -4.03
N PHE A 82 -25.39 -7.38 -3.68
CA PHE A 82 -24.93 -6.06 -4.10
C PHE A 82 -24.93 -5.93 -5.64
N PRO A 83 -25.51 -4.86 -6.22
CA PRO A 83 -25.67 -4.74 -7.67
C PRO A 83 -24.39 -4.20 -8.34
N PHE A 84 -23.34 -5.04 -8.43
CA PHE A 84 -22.05 -4.65 -9.03
C PHE A 84 -22.15 -4.01 -10.43
N HIS A 85 -23.11 -4.45 -11.26
CA HIS A 85 -23.36 -3.87 -12.59
C HIS A 85 -23.78 -2.38 -12.58
N LYS A 86 -24.15 -1.82 -11.42
CA LYS A 86 -24.48 -0.39 -11.26
C LYS A 86 -23.30 0.47 -10.79
N VAL A 87 -22.15 -0.14 -10.52
CA VAL A 87 -20.93 0.57 -10.13
C VAL A 87 -20.33 1.22 -11.37
N VAL A 88 -20.24 2.55 -11.37
CA VAL A 88 -19.71 3.35 -12.50
C VAL A 88 -18.25 3.75 -12.32
N ALA A 89 -17.79 3.78 -11.06
CA ALA A 89 -16.42 4.09 -10.68
C ALA A 89 -16.13 3.48 -9.31
N LEU A 90 -14.85 3.19 -9.08
CA LEU A 90 -14.30 2.81 -7.80
C LEU A 90 -13.12 3.73 -7.47
N SER A 91 -13.02 4.14 -6.22
CA SER A 91 -11.79 4.71 -5.66
C SER A 91 -11.57 4.15 -4.25
N GLY A 92 -10.45 4.51 -3.63
CA GLY A 92 -10.14 4.01 -2.30
C GLY A 92 -9.10 4.80 -1.55
N ALA A 93 -8.93 4.43 -0.28
CA ALA A 93 -7.82 4.87 0.54
C ALA A 93 -7.08 3.65 1.08
N GLY A 94 -5.80 3.82 1.36
CA GLY A 94 -4.99 2.86 2.10
C GLY A 94 -4.38 3.51 3.31
N GLN A 95 -4.12 2.75 4.37
CA GLN A 95 -3.30 3.22 5.48
C GLN A 95 -1.98 3.78 4.94
N GLN A 96 -1.64 4.99 5.37
CA GLN A 96 -0.51 5.72 4.82
C GLN A 96 0.83 5.03 5.15
N HIS A 97 1.83 5.35 4.34
CA HIS A 97 3.24 4.95 4.49
C HIS A 97 3.55 3.46 4.31
N GLY A 98 2.59 2.56 4.57
CA GLY A 98 2.78 1.13 4.38
C GLY A 98 3.12 0.79 2.93
N SER A 99 4.00 -0.18 2.74
CA SER A 99 4.55 -0.53 1.43
C SER A 99 4.51 -2.01 1.12
N VAL A 100 4.15 -2.34 -0.12
CA VAL A 100 4.11 -3.68 -0.69
C VAL A 100 5.21 -3.86 -1.72
N TYR A 101 5.88 -5.01 -1.68
CA TYR A 101 7.01 -5.34 -2.55
C TYR A 101 6.63 -6.49 -3.46
N TRP A 102 6.30 -6.18 -4.71
CA TRP A 102 5.89 -7.16 -5.70
C TRP A 102 7.11 -7.87 -6.29
N ARG A 103 7.04 -9.20 -6.31
CA ARG A 103 8.07 -10.06 -6.86
C ARG A 103 8.17 -9.91 -8.38
N LYS A 104 9.37 -10.13 -8.92
CA LYS A 104 9.60 -10.27 -10.37
C LYS A 104 8.63 -11.26 -11.04
N GLY A 105 8.03 -10.85 -12.16
CA GLY A 105 7.07 -11.60 -12.95
C GLY A 105 5.61 -11.45 -12.50
N THR A 106 5.32 -10.67 -11.47
CA THR A 106 3.97 -10.49 -10.95
C THR A 106 3.07 -9.67 -11.88
N ARG A 107 3.60 -8.72 -12.64
CA ARG A 107 2.80 -7.97 -13.63
C ARG A 107 2.07 -8.89 -14.62
N ASN A 108 2.74 -9.95 -15.06
CA ASN A 108 2.14 -10.96 -15.94
C ASN A 108 1.04 -11.75 -15.25
N LYS A 109 1.14 -11.99 -13.94
CA LYS A 109 0.07 -12.66 -13.18
C LYS A 109 -1.14 -11.76 -12.98
N LEU A 110 -0.94 -10.49 -12.66
CA LEU A 110 -2.02 -9.51 -12.50
C LEU A 110 -2.85 -9.35 -13.78
N SER A 111 -2.18 -9.30 -14.94
CA SER A 111 -2.84 -9.16 -16.24
C SER A 111 -3.54 -10.42 -16.74
N ASN A 112 -3.32 -11.57 -16.09
CA ASN A 112 -3.90 -12.86 -16.47
C ASN A 112 -4.72 -13.49 -15.32
N LEU A 113 -5.29 -12.65 -14.46
CA LEU A 113 -6.21 -13.11 -13.43
C LEU A 113 -7.46 -13.74 -14.04
N THR A 114 -7.94 -14.80 -13.40
CA THR A 114 -9.10 -15.58 -13.81
C THR A 114 -10.21 -15.45 -12.76
N ALA A 115 -11.48 -15.53 -13.19
CA ALA A 115 -12.63 -15.37 -12.30
C ALA A 115 -12.98 -16.67 -11.54
N GLU A 116 -12.37 -17.79 -11.95
CA GLU A 116 -12.54 -19.12 -11.39
C GLU A 116 -11.82 -19.30 -10.06
N LEU A 117 -10.80 -18.49 -9.79
CA LEU A 117 -9.94 -18.55 -8.61
C LEU A 117 -10.00 -17.25 -7.82
N THR A 118 -9.69 -17.34 -6.51
CA THR A 118 -9.58 -16.16 -5.64
C THR A 118 -8.32 -15.35 -5.98
N MET A 119 -8.29 -14.07 -5.62
CA MET A 119 -7.06 -13.26 -5.74
C MET A 119 -5.96 -13.83 -4.84
N PHE A 120 -6.33 -14.28 -3.63
CA PHE A 120 -5.41 -14.91 -2.69
C PHE A 120 -4.69 -16.12 -3.33
N ASP A 121 -5.42 -17.04 -3.96
CA ASP A 121 -4.80 -18.24 -4.54
C ASP A 121 -3.90 -17.92 -5.74
N GLN A 122 -4.24 -16.90 -6.51
CA GLN A 122 -3.47 -16.49 -7.69
C GLN A 122 -2.23 -15.66 -7.32
N LEU A 123 -2.29 -14.89 -6.22
CA LEU A 123 -1.30 -13.84 -5.92
C LEU A 123 -0.54 -14.01 -4.59
N LYS A 124 -0.87 -14.96 -3.72
CA LYS A 124 -0.20 -15.12 -2.40
C LYS A 124 1.34 -15.24 -2.45
N ASP A 125 1.89 -15.77 -3.56
CA ASP A 125 3.34 -15.96 -3.77
C ASP A 125 3.98 -14.84 -4.62
N CYS A 126 3.28 -13.73 -4.82
CA CYS A 126 3.70 -12.60 -5.67
C CYS A 126 4.40 -11.47 -4.91
N PHE A 127 4.79 -11.70 -3.66
CA PHE A 127 5.46 -10.70 -2.83
C PHE A 127 6.87 -11.16 -2.50
N SER A 128 7.85 -10.27 -2.71
CA SER A 128 9.24 -10.51 -2.30
C SER A 128 9.45 -10.25 -0.81
N VAL A 129 8.59 -9.43 -0.20
CA VAL A 129 8.52 -9.19 1.25
C VAL A 129 7.14 -9.66 1.72
N GLU A 130 7.11 -10.71 2.53
CA GLU A 130 5.84 -11.30 2.97
C GLU A 130 5.08 -10.38 3.92
N ASP A 131 5.79 -9.77 4.86
CA ASP A 131 5.26 -8.89 5.90
C ASP A 131 5.57 -7.43 5.58
N SER A 132 4.55 -6.69 5.15
CA SER A 132 4.67 -5.29 4.78
C SER A 132 4.87 -4.41 6.03
N PRO A 133 5.86 -3.49 6.05
CA PRO A 133 6.00 -2.51 7.12
C PRO A 133 4.82 -1.53 7.11
N LEU A 134 4.42 -1.08 8.29
CA LEU A 134 3.22 -0.26 8.49
C LEU A 134 3.52 1.11 9.08
N TRP A 135 2.50 1.97 9.14
CA TRP A 135 2.59 3.31 9.72
C TRP A 135 3.02 3.32 11.21
N MET A 136 2.78 2.23 11.95
CA MET A 136 3.20 2.05 13.35
C MET A 136 4.68 1.71 13.51
N ASP A 137 5.37 1.34 12.42
CA ASP A 137 6.76 0.93 12.48
C ASP A 137 7.68 2.11 12.86
N ALA A 138 8.51 1.87 13.87
CA ALA A 138 9.44 2.85 14.44
C ALA A 138 10.92 2.43 14.33
N SER A 139 11.22 1.46 13.47
CA SER A 139 12.49 0.73 13.47
C SER A 139 13.60 1.31 12.58
N THR A 140 13.35 2.43 11.88
CA THR A 140 14.24 2.94 10.82
C THR A 140 14.98 4.23 11.18
N THR A 141 15.20 4.49 12.47
CA THR A 141 15.90 5.70 12.96
C THR A 141 17.25 5.93 12.26
N ASN A 142 18.01 4.85 12.01
CA ASN A 142 19.30 4.95 11.32
C ASN A 142 19.13 5.38 9.87
N GLN A 143 18.12 4.88 9.16
CA GLN A 143 17.82 5.25 7.77
C GLN A 143 17.34 6.70 7.69
N CYS A 144 16.54 7.16 8.66
CA CYS A 144 16.15 8.57 8.75
C CYS A 144 17.36 9.50 8.84
N LEU A 145 18.32 9.17 9.72
CA LEU A 145 19.56 9.96 9.87
C LEU A 145 20.41 9.94 8.59
N LYS A 146 20.53 8.77 7.93
CA LYS A 146 21.24 8.64 6.65
C LYS A 146 20.61 9.51 5.57
N LEU A 147 19.28 9.48 5.46
CA LEU A 147 18.55 10.29 4.48
C LEU A 147 18.73 11.78 4.74
N GLU A 148 18.51 12.23 5.98
CA GLU A 148 18.70 13.64 6.35
C GLU A 148 20.14 14.07 6.07
N GLN A 149 21.15 13.28 6.43
CA GLN A 149 22.55 13.61 6.15
C GLN A 149 22.85 13.70 4.65
N ALA A 150 22.34 12.78 3.84
CA ALA A 150 22.61 12.72 2.40
C ALA A 150 22.03 13.91 1.62
N VAL A 151 20.89 14.45 2.07
CA VAL A 151 20.21 15.58 1.40
C VAL A 151 20.61 16.95 1.95
N GLY A 152 21.42 17.02 3.01
CA GLY A 152 21.88 18.29 3.61
C GLY A 152 21.13 18.74 4.87
N GLY A 153 20.39 17.84 5.50
CA GLY A 153 19.77 18.00 6.81
C GLY A 153 18.24 17.86 6.83
N PRO A 154 17.64 17.78 8.03
CA PRO A 154 16.18 17.64 8.20
C PRO A 154 15.38 18.75 7.54
N GLN A 155 15.87 19.99 7.60
CA GLN A 155 15.17 21.15 7.04
C GLN A 155 15.18 21.12 5.51
N VAL A 156 16.28 20.71 4.89
CA VAL A 156 16.38 20.57 3.43
C VAL A 156 15.45 19.46 2.95
N LEU A 157 15.42 18.33 3.65
CA LEU A 157 14.48 17.24 3.35
C LEU A 157 13.03 17.71 3.44
N ALA A 158 12.69 18.50 4.46
CA ALA A 158 11.35 19.06 4.63
C ALA A 158 10.98 20.06 3.54
N SER A 159 11.93 20.89 3.09
CA SER A 159 11.71 21.82 1.99
C SER A 159 11.46 21.12 0.65
N ILE A 160 12.03 19.92 0.44
CA ILE A 160 11.80 19.10 -0.76
C ILE A 160 10.50 18.31 -0.64
N THR A 161 10.33 17.58 0.47
CA THR A 161 9.32 16.50 0.59
C THR A 161 8.10 16.87 1.44
N GLY A 162 8.09 18.07 2.03
CA GLY A 162 7.06 18.53 2.97
C GLY A 162 7.24 17.99 4.40
N SER A 163 8.23 17.15 4.66
CA SER A 163 8.51 16.59 6.00
C SER A 163 9.99 16.29 6.20
N ARG A 164 10.47 16.40 7.44
CA ARG A 164 11.75 15.79 7.81
C ARG A 164 11.64 14.26 7.76
N ALA A 165 12.72 13.53 8.05
CA ALA A 165 12.65 12.07 8.03
C ALA A 165 11.84 11.56 9.22
N TYR A 166 10.90 10.66 8.95
CA TYR A 166 10.14 9.95 9.98
C TYR A 166 10.26 8.44 9.76
N VAL A 167 10.35 7.70 10.86
CA VAL A 167 10.61 6.26 10.85
C VAL A 167 9.60 5.45 10.04
N ARG A 168 8.33 5.84 10.07
CA ARG A 168 7.29 5.17 9.28
C ARG A 168 7.32 5.51 7.80
N PHE A 169 7.94 6.62 7.39
CA PHE A 169 7.87 7.10 6.00
C PHE A 169 8.59 6.14 5.06
N THR A 170 7.95 5.90 3.92
CA THR A 170 8.21 4.72 3.09
C THR A 170 9.64 4.63 2.57
N GLY A 171 10.28 5.75 2.22
CA GLY A 171 11.67 5.76 1.78
C GLY A 171 12.64 5.17 2.81
N ASN A 172 12.38 5.41 4.10
CA ASN A 172 13.20 4.88 5.19
C ASN A 172 12.98 3.36 5.38
N GLN A 173 11.74 2.90 5.21
CA GLN A 173 11.38 1.48 5.25
C GLN A 173 11.98 0.70 4.06
N ILE A 174 11.92 1.28 2.86
CA ILE A 174 12.57 0.74 1.66
C ILE A 174 14.07 0.62 1.87
N MET A 175 14.71 1.66 2.41
CA MET A 175 16.15 1.65 2.70
C MET A 175 16.52 0.54 3.71
N LYS A 176 15.73 0.35 4.77
CA LYS A 176 15.93 -0.74 5.73
C LYS A 176 15.87 -2.10 5.02
N ILE A 177 14.86 -2.34 4.19
CA ILE A 177 14.72 -3.62 3.46
C ILE A 177 15.87 -3.83 2.47
N CYS A 178 16.31 -2.79 1.76
CA CYS A 178 17.47 -2.87 0.89
C CYS A 178 18.75 -3.24 1.66
N GLU A 179 18.92 -2.76 2.90
CA GLU A 179 20.08 -3.01 3.75
C GLU A 179 20.04 -4.38 4.45
N THR A 180 18.88 -4.82 4.92
CA THR A 180 18.75 -6.02 5.77
C THR A 180 18.23 -7.25 5.04
N ASN A 181 17.52 -7.07 3.92
CA ASN A 181 16.98 -8.15 3.10
C ASN A 181 17.18 -7.84 1.60
N LYS A 182 18.44 -7.71 1.22
CA LYS A 182 18.84 -7.38 -0.15
C LYS A 182 18.30 -8.36 -1.21
N GLU A 183 18.23 -9.65 -0.89
CA GLU A 183 17.67 -10.66 -1.80
C GLU A 183 16.21 -10.36 -2.15
N ALA A 184 15.37 -10.05 -1.16
CA ALA A 184 13.98 -9.66 -1.39
C ALA A 184 13.91 -8.37 -2.24
N TYR A 185 14.72 -7.36 -1.91
CA TYR A 185 14.75 -6.10 -2.66
C TYR A 185 15.15 -6.31 -4.13
N ASP A 186 16.17 -7.13 -4.38
CA ASP A 186 16.67 -7.45 -5.72
C ASP A 186 15.65 -8.31 -6.50
N ASN A 187 14.82 -9.11 -5.80
CA ASN A 187 13.71 -9.86 -6.38
C ASN A 187 12.41 -9.04 -6.52
N THR A 188 12.42 -7.76 -6.12
CA THR A 188 11.28 -6.85 -6.26
C THR A 188 11.29 -6.17 -7.63
N GLU A 189 10.19 -6.24 -8.37
CA GLU A 189 10.01 -5.48 -9.63
C GLU A 189 9.18 -4.21 -9.46
N ARG A 190 8.30 -4.16 -8.46
CA ARG A 190 7.44 -3.00 -8.17
C ARG A 190 7.29 -2.80 -6.66
N ILE A 191 7.32 -1.55 -6.22
CA ILE A 191 6.96 -1.15 -4.86
C ILE A 191 5.70 -0.29 -4.94
N SER A 192 4.70 -0.63 -4.14
CA SER A 192 3.42 0.09 -4.04
C SER A 192 3.24 0.61 -2.62
N LEU A 193 2.59 1.77 -2.46
CA LEU A 193 1.89 2.07 -1.21
C LEU A 193 0.64 1.20 -1.09
N VAL A 194 0.13 0.99 0.13
CA VAL A 194 -1.09 0.20 0.38
C VAL A 194 -2.27 0.68 -0.49
N SER A 195 -2.40 1.99 -0.71
CA SER A 195 -3.35 2.63 -1.61
C SER A 195 -3.21 2.13 -3.07
N SER A 196 -2.02 2.30 -3.65
CA SER A 196 -1.72 1.87 -5.03
C SER A 196 -1.72 0.35 -5.18
N PHE A 197 -1.42 -0.42 -4.13
CA PHE A 197 -1.55 -1.88 -4.10
C PHE A 197 -3.01 -2.27 -4.29
N ALA A 198 -3.93 -1.68 -3.51
CA ALA A 198 -5.36 -1.94 -3.64
C ALA A 198 -5.89 -1.57 -5.03
N ALA A 199 -5.51 -0.40 -5.54
CA ALA A 199 -5.86 0.01 -6.89
C ALA A 199 -5.36 -0.99 -7.95
N SER A 200 -4.15 -1.54 -7.77
CA SER A 200 -3.58 -2.53 -8.69
C SER A 200 -4.40 -3.82 -8.77
N LEU A 201 -5.02 -4.25 -7.66
CA LEU A 201 -5.88 -5.44 -7.65
C LEU A 201 -7.14 -5.26 -8.50
N PHE A 202 -7.73 -4.06 -8.51
CA PHE A 202 -8.93 -3.78 -9.31
C PHE A 202 -8.61 -3.50 -10.77
N VAL A 203 -7.42 -2.97 -11.07
CA VAL A 203 -6.99 -2.64 -12.44
C VAL A 203 -6.44 -3.88 -13.16
N GLY A 204 -5.96 -4.89 -12.44
CA GLY A 204 -5.28 -6.04 -13.06
C GLY A 204 -3.90 -5.69 -13.64
N ASP A 205 -3.31 -4.58 -13.20
CA ASP A 205 -1.95 -4.13 -13.52
C ASP A 205 -1.47 -3.20 -12.39
N TYR A 206 -0.20 -2.79 -12.41
CA TYR A 206 0.33 -1.85 -11.42
C TYR A 206 -0.27 -0.46 -11.57
N ALA A 207 -1.07 -0.07 -10.59
CA ALA A 207 -1.52 1.31 -10.45
C ALA A 207 -0.33 2.22 -10.06
N PRO A 208 -0.30 3.47 -10.54
CA PRO A 208 0.66 4.47 -10.11
C PRO A 208 0.39 4.90 -8.66
N ILE A 209 1.40 5.49 -8.02
CA ILE A 209 1.25 6.15 -6.72
C ILE A 209 0.75 7.56 -6.98
N ASP A 210 -0.28 8.00 -6.27
CA ASP A 210 -0.77 9.37 -6.42
C ASP A 210 0.06 10.38 -5.63
N HIS A 211 0.04 11.65 -6.05
CA HIS A 211 0.83 12.70 -5.42
C HIS A 211 0.52 12.87 -3.92
N SER A 212 -0.73 12.69 -3.49
CA SER A 212 -1.11 12.90 -2.10
C SER A 212 -0.45 11.86 -1.21
N ASP A 213 -0.61 10.57 -1.49
CA ASP A 213 -0.03 9.52 -0.64
C ASP A 213 1.51 9.44 -0.80
N ALA A 214 2.04 9.78 -1.99
CA ALA A 214 3.48 9.90 -2.24
C ALA A 214 4.19 10.94 -1.34
N THR A 215 3.50 11.98 -0.86
CA THR A 215 4.09 12.93 0.11
C THR A 215 4.49 12.27 1.42
N GLY A 216 3.87 11.13 1.78
CA GLY A 216 4.18 10.36 2.99
C GLY A 216 5.42 9.48 2.89
N MET A 217 6.27 9.67 1.87
CA MET A 217 7.39 8.76 1.57
C MET A 217 8.79 9.33 1.86
N ASN A 218 8.94 10.65 2.04
CA ASN A 218 10.22 11.36 1.94
C ASN A 218 10.94 11.18 0.56
N LEU A 219 10.19 10.91 -0.51
CA LEU A 219 10.75 10.67 -1.86
C LEU A 219 10.24 11.66 -2.92
N LEU A 220 9.01 12.14 -2.81
CA LEU A 220 8.42 13.08 -3.77
C LEU A 220 8.88 14.51 -3.48
N ASP A 221 9.32 15.24 -4.50
CA ASP A 221 9.44 16.69 -4.42
C ASP A 221 8.06 17.32 -4.61
N ILE A 222 7.55 17.98 -3.57
CA ILE A 222 6.15 18.46 -3.54
C ILE A 222 5.91 19.65 -4.47
N TRP A 223 6.95 20.34 -4.93
CA TRP A 223 6.86 21.50 -5.80
C TRP A 223 6.80 21.09 -7.27
N THR A 224 7.67 20.16 -7.66
CA THR A 224 7.73 19.62 -9.03
C THR A 224 6.74 18.49 -9.26
N ARG A 225 6.34 17.79 -8.19
CA ARG A 225 5.53 16.56 -8.22
C ARG A 225 6.23 15.41 -8.95
N GLU A 226 7.56 15.46 -8.96
CA GLU A 226 8.43 14.39 -9.45
C GLU A 226 9.18 13.77 -8.28
N TRP A 227 9.70 12.56 -8.47
CA TRP A 227 10.54 11.94 -7.45
C TRP A 227 11.87 12.69 -7.34
N SER A 228 12.29 13.01 -6.12
CA SER A 228 13.60 13.62 -5.85
C SER A 228 14.71 12.60 -6.15
N PRO A 229 15.57 12.81 -7.16
CA PRO A 229 16.63 11.86 -7.51
C PRO A 229 17.55 11.57 -6.33
N LYS A 230 17.87 12.62 -5.55
CA LYS A 230 18.74 12.49 -4.38
C LYS A 230 18.12 11.64 -3.27
N CYS A 231 16.82 11.78 -3.02
CA CYS A 231 16.12 10.95 -2.04
C CYS A 231 16.07 9.49 -2.51
N LEU A 232 15.74 9.27 -3.80
CA LEU A 232 15.69 7.93 -4.39
C LEU A 232 17.03 7.21 -4.30
N GLU A 233 18.11 7.82 -4.80
CA GLU A 233 19.47 7.28 -4.77
C GLU A 233 19.93 6.91 -3.36
N THR A 234 19.49 7.67 -2.36
CA THR A 234 19.84 7.40 -0.96
C THR A 234 19.07 6.22 -0.40
N CYS A 235 17.80 6.06 -0.78
CA CYS A 235 16.90 5.03 -0.24
C CYS A 235 17.05 3.66 -0.91
N GLY A 236 17.52 3.58 -2.15
CA GLY A 236 17.82 2.29 -2.77
C GLY A 236 18.13 2.38 -4.28
N PRO A 237 18.90 1.41 -4.81
CA PRO A 237 19.23 1.37 -6.24
C PRO A 237 17.98 1.04 -7.08
N ASP A 238 17.89 1.64 -8.27
CA ASP A 238 16.80 1.41 -9.23
C ASP A 238 15.40 1.72 -8.66
N LEU A 239 15.32 2.53 -7.59
CA LEU A 239 14.06 2.79 -6.89
C LEU A 239 13.06 3.55 -7.75
N ALA A 240 13.52 4.42 -8.65
CA ALA A 240 12.65 5.10 -9.62
C ALA A 240 11.85 4.09 -10.46
N ASP A 241 12.51 3.06 -10.98
CA ASP A 241 11.88 2.03 -11.83
C ASP A 241 10.90 1.18 -11.02
N LYS A 242 11.25 0.85 -9.78
CA LYS A 242 10.38 0.08 -8.87
C LYS A 242 9.13 0.87 -8.45
N LEU A 243 9.18 2.20 -8.40
CA LEU A 243 8.00 3.04 -8.07
C LEU A 243 7.18 3.40 -9.32
N GLY A 244 7.85 3.56 -10.47
CA GLY A 244 7.28 4.15 -11.69
C GLY A 244 6.84 5.60 -11.50
N PRO A 245 6.11 6.19 -12.46
CA PRO A 245 5.68 7.58 -12.35
C PRO A 245 4.62 7.76 -11.26
N SER A 246 4.68 8.90 -10.57
CA SER A 246 3.56 9.40 -9.76
C SER A 246 2.54 10.13 -10.62
N VAL A 247 1.28 10.18 -10.18
CA VAL A 247 0.19 10.83 -10.91
C VAL A 247 -0.66 11.73 -10.01
N HIS A 248 -1.48 12.59 -10.60
CA HIS A 248 -2.47 13.36 -9.84
C HIS A 248 -3.51 12.43 -9.18
N SER A 249 -3.99 12.77 -7.98
CA SER A 249 -4.94 11.93 -7.22
C SER A 249 -6.31 11.73 -7.91
N ALA A 250 -6.63 12.57 -8.89
CA ALA A 250 -7.83 12.47 -9.71
C ALA A 250 -7.58 11.81 -11.08
N GLU A 251 -6.38 11.26 -11.30
CA GLU A 251 -6.04 10.55 -12.54
C GLU A 251 -6.93 9.32 -12.70
N ARG A 252 -7.48 9.14 -13.90
CA ARG A 252 -8.31 7.98 -14.20
C ARG A 252 -7.43 6.79 -14.56
N VAL A 253 -7.32 5.83 -13.66
CA VAL A 253 -6.66 4.56 -13.95
C VAL A 253 -7.68 3.62 -14.59
N VAL A 254 -7.41 3.14 -15.80
CA VAL A 254 -8.28 2.20 -16.54
C VAL A 254 -7.47 0.95 -16.84
N SER A 255 -8.04 -0.24 -16.65
CA SER A 255 -7.45 -1.46 -17.21
C SER A 255 -7.49 -1.37 -18.73
N CYS A 256 -6.44 -1.84 -19.40
CA CYS A 256 -6.49 -2.05 -20.86
C CYS A 256 -7.46 -3.17 -21.22
#